data_AF-A0A1H7XSJ6-F1
#
_entry.id   AF-A0A1H7XSJ6-F1
#
_cell.length_a   1.000
_cell.length_b   1.000
_cell.length_c   1.000
_cell.angle_alpha   90.00
_cell.angle_beta   90.00
_cell.angle_gamma   90.00
#
_symmetry.space_group_name_H-M   'P 1'
#
loop_
_entity.id
_entity.type
_entity.pdbx_description
1 polymer ?
#
loop_
_entity_poly.entity_id
_entity_poly.type
_entity_poly.pdbx_seq_one_letter_code
_entity_poly.pdbx_strand_id
1 'polypeptide(L)'
;MSLEPAGAQCAKHPEVAAVAPCARCGTFLCSECTELMGEAAYCEPCVLWLRQHGAPSRTVQAVLALNVLAIVCFPMCGFSVPLLNFLAAAAGLWWPARELRRIQRGEGPLRGVRQAQVARGLGGVNLLLLGLWAAALLYAWSRGAIY
;
A
#
# COMPACT_ATOMS: atom_id res chain seq x y z
N MET A 1 47.61 -28.59 0.86
CA MET A 1 46.87 -27.77 -0.12
C MET A 1 45.40 -27.88 0.21
N SER A 2 44.88 -26.90 0.94
CA SER A 2 43.46 -26.80 1.26
C SER A 2 42.75 -26.28 0.03
N LEU A 3 41.90 -27.11 -0.59
CA LEU A 3 40.90 -26.61 -1.53
C LEU A 3 39.84 -25.91 -0.69
N GLU A 4 40.02 -24.61 -0.44
CA GLU A 4 38.90 -23.77 -0.01
C GLU A 4 37.82 -23.88 -1.08
N PRO A 5 36.54 -24.08 -0.71
CA PRO A 5 35.47 -24.06 -1.69
C PRO A 5 35.57 -22.71 -2.41
N ALA A 6 35.71 -22.75 -3.74
CA ALA A 6 35.62 -21.55 -4.56
C ALA A 6 34.27 -20.91 -4.24
N GLY A 7 34.30 -19.93 -3.34
CA GLY A 7 33.11 -19.24 -2.88
C GLY A 7 32.40 -18.68 -4.10
N ALA A 8 31.07 -18.70 -4.09
CA ALA A 8 30.31 -18.10 -5.17
C ALA A 8 30.78 -16.65 -5.37
N GLN A 9 31.12 -16.29 -6.60
CA GLN A 9 31.63 -14.95 -6.93
C GLN A 9 30.46 -14.05 -7.35
N CYS A 10 30.64 -12.74 -7.18
CA CYS A 10 29.64 -11.81 -7.68
C CYS A 10 29.57 -11.88 -9.21
N ALA A 11 28.36 -11.91 -9.77
CA ALA A 11 28.18 -11.96 -11.22
C ALA A 11 28.68 -10.70 -11.95
N LYS A 12 28.75 -9.54 -11.27
CA LYS A 12 29.33 -8.30 -11.83
C LYS A 12 30.82 -8.15 -11.52
N HIS A 13 31.28 -8.68 -10.38
CA HIS A 13 32.65 -8.56 -9.87
C HIS A 13 33.21 -9.96 -9.58
N PRO A 14 33.76 -10.66 -10.60
CA PRO A 14 34.27 -12.02 -10.44
C PRO A 14 35.37 -12.13 -9.38
N GLU A 15 36.12 -11.07 -9.15
CA GLU A 15 37.18 -10.98 -8.15
C GLU A 15 36.67 -10.88 -6.70
N VAL A 16 35.38 -10.64 -6.48
CA VAL A 16 34.79 -10.44 -5.15
C VAL A 16 33.90 -11.62 -4.77
N ALA A 17 34.09 -12.14 -3.56
CA ALA A 17 33.22 -13.16 -2.99
C ALA A 17 31.79 -12.64 -2.79
N ALA A 18 30.80 -13.42 -3.19
CA ALA A 18 29.40 -13.09 -2.99
C ALA A 18 28.99 -13.30 -1.54
N VAL A 19 28.17 -12.38 -1.04
CA VAL A 19 27.63 -12.39 0.33
C VAL A 19 26.21 -12.95 0.39
N ALA A 20 25.45 -12.83 -0.70
CA ALA A 20 24.09 -13.35 -0.79
C ALA A 20 23.67 -13.59 -2.25
N PRO A 21 22.80 -14.57 -2.53
CA PRO A 21 22.11 -14.68 -3.80
C PRO A 21 20.90 -13.73 -3.86
N CYS A 22 20.58 -13.22 -5.06
CA CYS A 22 19.36 -12.46 -5.29
C CYS A 22 18.13 -13.35 -5.06
N ALA A 23 17.22 -12.93 -4.17
CA ALA A 23 16.00 -13.68 -3.85
C ALA A 23 15.03 -13.87 -5.03
N ARG A 24 15.19 -13.11 -6.13
CA ARG A 24 14.35 -13.21 -7.34
C ARG A 24 14.99 -14.04 -8.45
N CYS A 25 16.21 -13.69 -8.86
CA CYS A 25 16.86 -14.32 -10.03
C CYS A 25 17.99 -15.30 -9.66
N GLY A 26 18.32 -15.45 -8.38
CA GLY A 26 19.34 -16.38 -7.89
C GLY A 26 20.79 -15.95 -8.13
N THR A 27 21.03 -14.83 -8.82
CA THR A 27 22.38 -14.33 -9.11
C THR A 27 23.14 -13.98 -7.83
N PHE A 28 24.41 -14.38 -7.73
CA PHE A 28 25.28 -14.08 -6.59
C PHE A 28 25.76 -12.62 -6.59
N LEU A 29 25.64 -11.96 -5.44
CA LEU A 29 25.90 -10.53 -5.26
C LEU A 29 26.95 -10.30 -4.18
N CYS A 30 27.88 -9.37 -4.42
CA CYS A 30 28.73 -8.79 -3.37
C CYS A 30 27.93 -7.77 -2.54
N SER A 31 28.51 -7.29 -1.44
CA SER A 31 27.89 -6.28 -0.57
C SER A 31 27.52 -5.00 -1.32
N GLU A 32 28.30 -4.58 -2.32
CA GLU A 32 28.04 -3.38 -3.12
C GLU A 32 26.93 -3.57 -4.15
N CYS A 33 26.81 -4.78 -4.72
CA CYS A 33 25.77 -5.09 -5.71
C CYS A 33 24.42 -5.48 -5.06
N THR A 34 24.38 -5.56 -3.73
CA THR A 34 23.21 -5.98 -2.98
C THR A 34 22.37 -4.79 -2.56
N GLU A 35 21.12 -4.77 -3.01
CA GLU A 35 20.09 -3.88 -2.47
C GLU A 35 19.18 -4.68 -1.53
N LEU A 36 19.04 -4.21 -0.29
CA LEU A 36 18.17 -4.81 0.71
C LEU A 36 16.76 -4.24 0.59
N MET A 37 15.78 -5.12 0.39
CA MET A 37 14.35 -4.78 0.45
C MET A 37 13.71 -5.63 1.55
N GLY A 38 13.45 -5.00 2.70
CA GLY A 38 13.09 -5.73 3.91
C GLY A 38 14.26 -6.58 4.39
N GLU A 39 14.06 -7.90 4.46
CA GLU A 39 15.08 -8.87 4.90
C GLU A 39 15.76 -9.61 3.73
N ALA A 40 15.36 -9.33 2.48
CA ALA A 40 15.85 -10.05 1.31
C ALA A 40 16.80 -9.20 0.46
N ALA A 41 17.84 -9.85 -0.08
CA ALA A 41 18.82 -9.28 -0.98
C ALA A 41 18.35 -9.36 -2.45
N TYR A 42 18.45 -8.25 -3.17
CA TYR A 42 18.09 -8.15 -4.58
C TYR A 42 19.20 -7.47 -5.38
N CYS A 43 19.32 -7.83 -6.66
CA CYS A 43 20.15 -7.08 -7.59
C CYS A 43 19.37 -5.86 -8.11
N GLU A 44 20.09 -4.80 -8.49
CA GLU A 44 19.56 -3.55 -9.04
C GLU A 44 18.47 -3.77 -10.13
N PRO A 45 18.66 -4.61 -11.17
CA PRO A 45 17.62 -4.87 -12.17
C PRO A 45 16.36 -5.50 -11.57
N CYS A 46 16.52 -6.41 -10.60
CA CYS A 46 15.40 -7.03 -9.92
C CYS A 46 14.67 -6.06 -9.02
N VAL A 47 15.36 -5.13 -8.35
CA VAL A 47 14.72 -4.08 -7.55
C VAL A 47 13.89 -3.17 -8.44
N LEU A 48 14.43 -2.71 -9.56
CA LEU A 48 13.68 -1.89 -10.52
C LEU A 48 12.43 -2.62 -11.00
N TRP A 49 12.56 -3.91 -11.32
CA TRP A 49 11.43 -4.73 -11.72
C TRP A 49 10.40 -4.87 -10.60
N LEU A 50 10.82 -5.14 -9.36
CA LEU A 50 9.93 -5.27 -8.19
C LEU A 50 9.21 -3.95 -7.89
N ARG A 51 9.89 -2.81 -8.03
CA ARG A 51 9.27 -1.49 -7.86
C ARG A 51 8.17 -1.24 -8.88
N GLN A 52 8.31 -1.76 -10.10
CA GLN A 52 7.31 -1.61 -11.17
C GLN A 52 6.17 -2.64 -11.09
N HIS A 53 6.49 -3.89 -10.76
CA HIS A 53 5.57 -5.03 -10.87
C HIS A 53 5.13 -5.63 -9.52
N GLY A 54 5.67 -5.13 -8.41
CA GLY A 54 5.37 -5.62 -7.07
C GLY A 54 3.88 -5.56 -6.76
N ALA A 55 3.40 -6.60 -6.08
CA ALA A 55 2.01 -6.68 -5.66
C ALA A 55 1.69 -5.54 -4.67
N PRO A 56 0.53 -4.90 -4.80
CA PRO A 56 0.12 -3.89 -3.85
C PRO A 56 -0.09 -4.49 -2.44
N SER A 57 0.09 -3.65 -1.42
CA SER A 57 -0.13 -4.03 -0.03
C SER A 57 -1.57 -4.52 0.18
N ARG A 58 -1.73 -5.69 0.83
CA ARG A 58 -3.04 -6.26 1.20
C ARG A 58 -3.87 -5.27 2.02
N THR A 59 -3.22 -4.46 2.84
CA THR A 59 -3.89 -3.43 3.64
C THR A 59 -4.50 -2.34 2.76
N VAL A 60 -3.79 -1.89 1.72
CA VAL A 60 -4.32 -0.90 0.75
C VAL A 60 -5.52 -1.48 0.01
N GLN A 61 -5.46 -2.75 -0.40
CA GLN A 61 -6.59 -3.43 -1.02
C GLN A 61 -7.80 -3.54 -0.08
N ALA A 62 -7.58 -3.88 1.19
CA ALA A 62 -8.65 -3.96 2.18
C ALA A 62 -9.32 -2.59 2.42
N VAL A 63 -8.52 -1.52 2.56
CA VAL A 63 -9.04 -0.14 2.71
C VAL A 63 -9.82 0.30 1.48
N LEU A 64 -9.32 -0.04 0.28
CA LEU A 64 -10.03 0.24 -0.98
C LEU A 64 -11.38 -0.48 -1.03
N ALA A 65 -11.39 -1.78 -0.74
CA ALA A 65 -12.61 -2.59 -0.71
C ALA A 65 -13.64 -2.06 0.31
N LEU A 66 -13.17 -1.69 1.51
CA LEU A 66 -14.02 -1.11 2.56
C LEU A 66 -14.66 0.21 2.10
N ASN A 67 -13.89 1.07 1.43
CA ASN A 67 -14.42 2.34 0.93
C ASN A 67 -15.46 2.13 -0.17
N VAL A 68 -15.21 1.21 -1.10
CA VAL A 68 -16.18 0.86 -2.16
C VAL A 68 -17.45 0.29 -1.55
N LEU A 69 -17.32 -0.62 -0.59
CA LEU A 69 -18.46 -1.22 0.11
C LEU A 69 -19.30 -0.16 0.83
N ALA A 70 -18.66 0.80 1.52
CA ALA A 70 -19.36 1.88 2.21
C ALA A 70 -20.20 2.73 1.24
N ILE A 71 -19.65 3.08 0.07
CA ILE A 71 -20.34 3.87 -0.95
C ILE A 71 -21.52 3.08 -1.56
N VAL A 72 -21.31 1.81 -1.91
CA VAL A 72 -22.34 0.98 -2.53
C VAL A 72 -23.49 0.68 -1.56
N CYS A 73 -23.17 0.46 -0.28
CA CYS A 73 -24.18 0.17 0.74
C CYS A 73 -24.88 1.42 1.29
N PHE A 74 -24.32 2.62 1.09
CA PHE A 74 -24.90 3.89 1.56
C PHE A 74 -26.37 4.08 1.15
N PRO A 75 -26.78 3.92 -0.13
CA PRO A 75 -28.19 4.07 -0.51
C PRO A 75 -29.09 2.91 -0.07
N MET A 76 -28.56 1.71 0.20
CA MET A 76 -29.38 0.53 0.50
C MET A 76 -29.67 0.34 2.00
N CYS A 77 -28.82 0.85 2.89
CA CYS A 77 -28.89 0.53 4.32
C CYS A 77 -29.50 1.63 5.22
N GLY A 78 -30.07 2.69 4.64
CA GLY A 78 -30.83 3.72 5.36
C GLY A 78 -30.02 4.48 6.42
N PHE A 79 -30.65 4.83 7.55
CA PHE A 79 -30.07 5.61 8.66
C PHE A 79 -28.89 4.93 9.39
N SER A 80 -28.62 3.65 9.09
CA SER A 80 -27.70 2.76 9.81
C SER A 80 -26.23 2.89 9.38
N VAL A 81 -25.92 3.72 8.37
CA VAL A 81 -24.61 3.76 7.70
C VAL A 81 -23.62 4.88 8.14
N PRO A 82 -23.86 5.76 9.14
CA PRO A 82 -22.88 6.77 9.47
C PRO A 82 -21.60 6.16 10.05
N LEU A 83 -21.71 5.05 10.80
CA LEU A 83 -20.53 4.40 11.39
C LEU A 83 -19.63 3.76 10.32
N LEU A 84 -20.21 3.04 9.35
CA LEU A 84 -19.42 2.38 8.29
C LEU A 84 -18.71 3.41 7.39
N ASN A 85 -19.40 4.49 7.01
CA ASN A 85 -18.80 5.59 6.23
C ASN A 85 -17.73 6.33 7.04
N PHE A 86 -17.95 6.55 8.33
CA PHE A 86 -16.96 7.16 9.22
C PHE A 86 -15.69 6.30 9.32
N LEU A 87 -15.84 4.99 9.58
CA LEU A 87 -14.71 4.06 9.65
C LEU A 87 -13.96 3.96 8.29
N ALA A 88 -14.70 3.90 7.18
CA ALA A 88 -14.11 3.88 5.84
C ALA A 88 -13.36 5.18 5.50
N ALA A 89 -13.94 6.34 5.84
CA ALA A 89 -13.30 7.65 5.65
C ALA A 89 -12.04 7.80 6.50
N ALA A 90 -12.10 7.45 7.79
CA ALA A 90 -10.96 7.49 8.69
C ALA A 90 -9.83 6.56 8.22
N ALA A 91 -10.17 5.32 7.83
CA ALA A 91 -9.21 4.36 7.29
C ALA A 91 -8.60 4.84 5.96
N GLY A 92 -9.42 5.38 5.06
CA GLY A 92 -9.00 5.92 3.76
C GLY A 92 -8.11 7.17 3.85
N LEU A 93 -8.23 7.96 4.92
CA LEU A 93 -7.38 9.14 5.14
C LEU A 93 -6.08 8.80 5.87
N TRP A 94 -6.14 7.90 6.85
CA TRP A 94 -4.99 7.63 7.72
C TRP A 94 -3.99 6.61 7.14
N TRP A 95 -4.48 5.46 6.67
CA TRP A 95 -3.61 4.37 6.22
C TRP A 95 -2.84 4.68 4.93
N PRO A 96 -3.49 5.23 3.88
CA PRO A 96 -2.79 5.60 2.65
C PRO A 96 -1.69 6.63 2.87
N ALA A 97 -1.85 7.56 3.82
CA ALA A 97 -0.81 8.53 4.18
C ALA A 97 0.41 7.86 4.87
N ARG A 98 0.21 6.72 5.54
CA ARG A 98 1.31 5.92 6.09
C ARG A 98 2.01 5.10 5.00
N GLU A 99 1.25 4.51 4.09
CA GLU A 99 1.80 3.72 2.97
C GLU A 99 2.57 4.59 1.97
N LEU A 100 2.06 5.78 1.65
CA LEU A 100 2.78 6.75 0.81
C LEU A 100 4.13 7.14 1.42
N ARG A 101 4.20 7.29 2.76
CA ARG A 101 5.46 7.54 3.46
C ARG A 101 6.43 6.35 3.41
N ARG A 102 5.94 5.11 3.40
CA ARG A 102 6.78 3.92 3.18
C ARG A 102 7.32 3.87 1.76
N ILE A 103 6.48 4.14 0.76
CA ILE A 103 6.91 4.14 -0.64
C ILE A 103 7.93 5.27 -0.90
N GLN A 104 7.75 6.45 -0.31
CA GLN A 104 8.72 7.54 -0.38
C GLN A 104 10.09 7.19 0.22
N ARG A 105 10.14 6.28 1.20
CA ARG A 105 11.38 5.75 1.77
C ARG A 105 12.01 4.65 0.90
N GLY A 106 11.41 4.32 -0.25
CA GLY A 106 11.90 3.28 -1.15
C GLY A 106 11.52 1.85 -0.74
N GLU A 107 10.73 1.69 0.33
CA GLU A 107 10.39 0.40 0.93
C GLU A 107 9.21 -0.33 0.24
N GLY A 108 8.65 0.21 -0.84
CA GLY A 108 7.43 -0.33 -1.45
C GLY A 108 7.30 -0.12 -2.96
N PRO A 109 6.41 -0.88 -3.63
CA PRO A 109 6.22 -0.81 -5.07
C PRO A 109 5.52 0.48 -5.51
N LEU A 110 5.97 1.06 -6.63
CA LEU A 110 5.44 2.30 -7.21
C LEU A 110 3.95 2.19 -7.59
N ARG A 111 3.50 0.99 -7.96
CA ARG A 111 2.09 0.71 -8.27
C ARG A 111 1.18 0.94 -7.06
N GLY A 112 1.70 0.82 -5.84
CA GLY A 112 1.00 1.14 -4.59
C GLY A 112 0.67 2.63 -4.44
N VAL A 113 1.38 3.54 -5.11
CA VAL A 113 1.13 4.99 -5.03
C VAL A 113 -0.24 5.35 -5.60
N ARG A 114 -0.54 4.88 -6.82
CA ARG A 114 -1.84 5.14 -7.46
C ARG A 114 -2.99 4.58 -6.63
N GLN A 115 -2.85 3.38 -6.09
CA GLN A 115 -3.88 2.77 -5.25
C GLN A 115 -4.08 3.50 -3.93
N ALA A 116 -3.01 3.95 -3.27
CA ALA A 116 -3.08 4.77 -2.07
C ALA A 116 -3.76 6.12 -2.34
N GLN A 117 -3.48 6.76 -3.47
CA GLN A 117 -4.15 7.99 -3.90
C GLN A 117 -5.65 7.77 -4.13
N VAL A 118 -6.03 6.70 -4.84
CA VAL A 118 -7.45 6.35 -5.06
C VAL A 118 -8.16 6.07 -3.74
N ALA A 119 -7.56 5.29 -2.85
CA ALA A 119 -8.13 5.00 -1.53
C ALA A 119 -8.34 6.27 -0.69
N ARG A 120 -7.41 7.23 -0.77
CA ARG A 120 -7.54 8.54 -0.11
C ARG A 120 -8.66 9.38 -0.72
N GLY A 121 -8.79 9.38 -2.05
CA GLY A 121 -9.89 10.04 -2.75
C GLY A 121 -11.24 9.48 -2.33
N LEU A 122 -11.38 8.15 -2.28
CA LEU A 122 -12.61 7.49 -1.82
C LEU A 122 -12.92 7.81 -0.35
N GLY A 123 -11.90 7.90 0.52
CA GLY A 123 -12.09 8.34 1.90
C GLY A 123 -12.67 9.76 1.99
N GLY A 124 -12.21 10.67 1.13
CA GLY A 124 -12.78 12.01 0.99
C GLY A 124 -14.24 12.01 0.51
N VAL A 125 -14.58 11.14 -0.44
CA VAL A 125 -15.97 10.96 -0.91
C VAL A 125 -16.87 10.45 0.21
N ASN A 126 -16.43 9.45 0.98
CA ASN A 126 -17.19 8.95 2.14
C ASN A 126 -17.42 10.04 3.20
N LEU A 127 -16.42 10.91 3.43
CA LEU A 127 -16.54 12.03 4.37
C LEU A 127 -17.53 13.09 3.87
N LEU A 128 -17.54 13.37 2.57
CA LEU A 128 -18.53 14.25 1.95
C LEU A 128 -19.96 13.69 2.07
N LEU A 129 -20.14 12.40 1.77
CA LEU A 129 -21.44 11.72 1.90
C LEU A 129 -21.96 11.78 3.35
N LEU A 130 -21.07 11.54 4.32
CA LEU A 130 -21.39 11.66 5.74
C LEU A 130 -21.83 13.09 6.11
N GLY A 131 -21.12 14.10 5.60
CA GLY A 131 -21.45 15.51 5.82
C GLY A 131 -22.80 15.92 5.22
N LEU A 132 -23.08 15.48 3.99
CA LEU A 132 -24.38 15.71 3.33
C LEU A 132 -25.53 15.04 4.08
N TRP A 133 -25.32 13.82 4.57
CA TRP A 133 -26.29 13.10 5.39
C TRP A 133 -26.58 13.84 6.70
N ALA A 134 -25.54 14.29 7.41
CA ALA A 134 -25.70 15.06 8.65
C ALA A 134 -26.42 16.40 8.40
N ALA A 135 -26.11 17.09 7.29
CA ALA A 135 -26.79 18.33 6.92
C ALA A 135 -28.27 18.10 6.59
N ALA A 136 -28.59 17.04 5.84
CA ALA A 136 -29.97 16.67 5.55
C ALA A 136 -30.76 16.36 6.83
N LEU A 137 -30.12 15.71 7.80
CA LEU A 137 -30.73 15.44 9.10
C LEU A 137 -31.03 16.68 9.91
N LEU A 138 -30.04 17.57 10.04
CA LEU A 138 -30.20 18.85 10.73
C LEU A 138 -31.30 19.68 10.08
N TYR A 139 -31.37 19.67 8.75
CA TYR A 139 -32.42 20.36 8.00
C TYR A 139 -33.80 19.75 8.28
N ALA A 140 -33.95 18.43 8.19
CA ALA A 140 -35.21 17.75 8.48
C ALA A 140 -35.69 17.96 9.93
N TRP A 141 -34.76 17.92 10.89
CA TRP A 141 -35.03 18.23 12.30
C TRP A 141 -35.49 19.68 12.49
N SER A 142 -34.82 20.65 11.86
CA SER A 142 -35.19 22.08 11.94
C SER A 142 -36.58 22.40 11.38
N ARG A 143 -37.09 21.55 10.48
CA ARG A 143 -38.42 21.66 9.85
C ARG A 143 -39.51 20.89 10.61
N GLY A 144 -39.18 20.19 11.69
CA GLY A 144 -40.14 19.36 12.43
C GLY A 144 -40.65 18.14 11.65
N ALA A 145 -39.89 17.67 10.65
CA ALA A 145 -40.25 16.48 9.87
C ALA A 145 -39.86 15.16 10.57
N ILE A 146 -39.14 15.24 11.70
CA ILE A 146 -38.73 14.11 12.53
C ILE A 146 -39.37 14.33 13.91
N TYR A 147 -40.61 13.87 14.09
CA TYR A 147 -41.32 13.75 15.36
C TYR A 147 -42.11 12.44 15.37
#